data_AF-A0A1V1TB23-F1
#
_entry.id   AF-A0A1V1TB23-F1
#
_cell.length_a   1.000
_cell.length_b   1.000
_cell.length_c   1.000
_cell.angle_alpha   90.00
_cell.angle_beta   90.00
_cell.angle_gamma   90.00
#
_symmetry.space_group_name_H-M   'P 1'
#
loop_
_entity.id
_entity.type
_entity.pdbx_description
1 polymer ?
#
loop_
_entity_poly.entity_id
_entity_poly.type
_entity_poly.pdbx_seq_one_letter_code
_entity_poly.pdbx_strand_id
1 'polypeptide(L)'
;MNKNDKRKRSAGSDASETMQKRSRELTVEDDTDESSTEESSEDDFIESEREQLRVHAERQSAFFFVERSPQSGRRGAGCQFISCEEKIQEGDYRIAVCPGTNKKADFYHIRCFERLADFSEPECLKRLQPVTRATFFMRELKATSVADGNYLVDGGAEKLILHWISSMGRLTNERDGLDNEPGDLDLVQLVYKAGSASFTAKRPEGIEDMEYLNLLRSLAPIESDGPGDTDEWNLIEEYSPLGFDDLDDLKQTDSLSSMLEKWRFDSFLAASEEGDLSEKGKELRNKLGEKAIRAIRRLSGIPMPNFQAAFLGGNPFRFRY
;
A
#
# COMPACT_ATOMS: atom_id res chain seq x y z
N MET A 1 -58.90 -33.85 -37.01
CA MET A 1 -60.10 -33.18 -37.57
C MET A 1 -59.68 -31.85 -38.24
N ASN A 2 -60.57 -31.25 -39.03
CA ASN A 2 -60.54 -29.83 -39.46
C ASN A 2 -60.32 -28.86 -38.26
N LYS A 3 -59.90 -27.59 -38.35
CA LYS A 3 -59.40 -26.61 -39.38
C LYS A 3 -58.77 -25.41 -38.59
N ASN A 4 -58.10 -24.37 -39.11
CA ASN A 4 -57.73 -23.85 -40.44
C ASN A 4 -56.18 -23.61 -40.45
N ASP A 5 -55.42 -23.06 -41.42
CA ASP A 5 -55.57 -22.14 -42.59
C ASP A 5 -55.45 -20.62 -42.30
N LYS A 6 -54.23 -20.03 -42.43
CA LYS A 6 -53.70 -19.24 -43.60
C LYS A 6 -53.84 -17.70 -43.37
N ARG A 7 -53.05 -16.76 -43.96
CA ARG A 7 -52.29 -16.70 -45.24
C ARG A 7 -51.27 -15.53 -45.28
N LYS A 8 -50.11 -15.70 -45.96
CA LYS A 8 -49.28 -14.75 -46.80
C LYS A 8 -48.87 -13.35 -46.22
N ARG A 9 -47.69 -12.75 -46.48
CA ARG A 9 -46.85 -12.47 -47.70
C ARG A 9 -47.51 -11.48 -48.70
N SER A 10 -46.84 -10.53 -49.36
CA SER A 10 -45.45 -9.97 -49.26
C SER A 10 -45.19 -8.87 -50.32
N ALA A 11 -44.40 -7.83 -49.98
CA ALA A 11 -43.51 -7.02 -50.86
C ALA A 11 -44.03 -6.20 -52.07
N GLY A 12 -43.32 -5.09 -52.38
CA GLY A 12 -43.44 -4.23 -53.58
C GLY A 12 -44.37 -3.01 -53.43
N SER A 13 -44.15 -1.87 -54.10
CA SER A 13 -43.01 -1.44 -54.95
C SER A 13 -43.04 0.09 -55.24
N ASP A 14 -41.86 0.67 -55.48
CA ASP A 14 -41.51 1.78 -56.39
C ASP A 14 -42.29 3.12 -56.49
N ALA A 15 -41.52 4.21 -56.30
CA ALA A 15 -41.40 5.44 -57.12
C ALA A 15 -42.64 6.23 -57.61
N SER A 16 -42.67 7.56 -57.42
CA SER A 16 -41.98 8.54 -58.30
C SER A 16 -42.22 10.01 -57.87
N GLU A 17 -41.29 10.90 -58.28
CA GLU A 17 -41.40 12.33 -58.62
C GLU A 17 -42.51 13.24 -58.01
N THR A 18 -42.20 14.47 -57.56
CA THR A 18 -41.71 15.55 -58.44
C THR A 18 -41.04 16.72 -57.69
N MET A 19 -39.91 17.20 -58.25
CA MET A 19 -39.53 18.59 -58.61
C MET A 19 -40.01 19.85 -57.81
N GLN A 20 -39.33 21.00 -57.76
CA GLN A 20 -37.94 21.46 -58.08
C GLN A 20 -37.76 22.95 -57.62
N LYS A 21 -36.56 23.34 -57.12
CA LYS A 21 -35.90 24.69 -57.25
C LYS A 21 -36.65 25.94 -56.67
N ARG A 22 -36.02 27.11 -56.38
CA ARG A 22 -34.61 27.58 -56.34
C ARG A 22 -34.45 28.82 -55.41
N SER A 23 -33.31 28.91 -54.74
CA SER A 23 -32.49 30.11 -54.38
C SER A 23 -33.12 31.51 -54.17
N ARG A 24 -32.82 32.12 -53.00
CA ARG A 24 -31.85 33.24 -52.92
C ARG A 24 -31.34 33.54 -51.50
N GLU A 25 -30.11 34.07 -51.42
CA GLU A 25 -29.35 34.36 -50.19
C GLU A 25 -29.63 35.76 -49.57
N LEU A 26 -29.35 35.96 -48.26
CA LEU A 26 -28.27 36.85 -47.75
C LEU A 26 -28.30 37.16 -46.21
N THR A 27 -27.30 36.61 -45.48
CA THR A 27 -26.51 37.23 -44.36
C THR A 27 -27.11 37.71 -43.02
N VAL A 28 -26.19 37.86 -42.03
CA VAL A 28 -26.24 38.50 -40.68
C VAL A 28 -27.24 37.93 -39.66
N GLU A 29 -26.92 37.65 -38.39
CA GLU A 29 -25.68 37.60 -37.55
C GLU A 29 -25.74 36.24 -36.79
N ASP A 30 -24.70 35.42 -36.59
CA ASP A 30 -23.45 35.56 -35.79
C ASP A 30 -23.60 36.17 -34.39
N ASP A 31 -24.08 35.34 -33.46
CA ASP A 31 -23.94 35.48 -32.01
C ASP A 31 -23.90 34.04 -31.43
N THR A 32 -22.75 33.38 -31.55
CA THR A 32 -22.54 32.04 -30.99
C THR A 32 -21.98 32.20 -29.58
N ASP A 33 -22.83 32.08 -28.56
CA ASP A 33 -22.42 32.09 -27.15
C ASP A 33 -21.29 31.08 -26.91
N GLU A 34 -20.06 31.56 -26.70
CA GLU A 34 -18.96 30.75 -26.22
C GLU A 34 -19.21 30.45 -24.73
N SER A 35 -20.12 29.51 -24.47
CA SER A 35 -20.28 28.90 -23.16
C SER A 35 -19.05 28.06 -22.86
N SER A 36 -17.98 28.71 -22.41
CA SER A 36 -16.75 28.09 -21.91
C SER A 36 -17.07 27.32 -20.63
N THR A 37 -17.60 26.11 -20.78
CA THR A 37 -17.49 25.08 -19.75
C THR A 37 -16.01 24.80 -19.57
N GLU A 38 -15.46 25.41 -18.52
CA GLU A 38 -14.14 25.07 -17.99
C GLU A 38 -14.18 23.59 -17.58
N GLU A 39 -13.66 22.72 -18.45
CA GLU A 39 -13.43 21.30 -18.14
C GLU A 39 -12.29 21.23 -17.12
N SER A 40 -12.65 21.40 -15.83
CA SER A 40 -11.75 21.19 -14.70
C SER A 40 -11.07 19.83 -14.84
N SER A 41 -9.74 19.82 -14.92
CA SER A 41 -8.95 18.64 -15.25
C SER A 41 -8.94 17.62 -14.09
N GLU A 42 -8.54 16.37 -14.35
CA GLU A 42 -8.34 15.39 -13.26
C GLU A 42 -7.30 15.93 -12.25
N ASP A 43 -6.32 16.70 -12.71
CA ASP A 43 -5.29 17.31 -11.86
C ASP A 43 -5.87 18.40 -10.93
N ASP A 44 -6.83 19.21 -11.40
CA ASP A 44 -7.54 20.20 -10.56
C ASP A 44 -8.34 19.51 -9.43
N PHE A 45 -8.97 18.37 -9.73
CA PHE A 45 -9.66 17.56 -8.74
C PHE A 45 -8.69 16.92 -7.74
N ILE A 46 -7.55 16.39 -8.20
CA ILE A 46 -6.52 15.79 -7.35
C ILE A 46 -5.91 16.83 -6.41
N GLU A 47 -5.62 18.04 -6.89
CA GLU A 47 -5.09 19.12 -6.06
C GLU A 47 -6.11 19.59 -5.01
N SER A 48 -7.40 19.58 -5.37
CA SER A 48 -8.50 19.79 -4.41
C SER A 48 -8.59 18.67 -3.35
N GLU A 49 -8.40 17.39 -3.72
CA GLU A 49 -8.34 16.29 -2.75
C GLU A 49 -7.09 16.35 -1.86
N ARG A 50 -5.93 16.77 -2.39
CA ARG A 50 -4.67 17.00 -1.65
C ARG A 50 -4.83 18.04 -0.55
N GLU A 51 -5.34 19.23 -0.88
CA GLU A 51 -5.55 20.29 0.11
C GLU A 51 -6.61 19.87 1.15
N GLN A 52 -7.66 19.16 0.75
CA GLN A 52 -8.64 18.59 1.69
C GLN A 52 -8.00 17.57 2.64
N LEU A 53 -7.16 16.65 2.14
CA LEU A 53 -6.43 15.68 2.94
C LEU A 53 -5.48 16.37 3.92
N ARG A 54 -4.71 17.37 3.47
CA ARG A 54 -3.77 18.14 4.30
C ARG A 54 -4.51 18.87 5.43
N VAL A 55 -5.56 19.63 5.08
CA VAL A 55 -6.38 20.39 6.04
C VAL A 55 -7.10 19.45 7.03
N HIS A 56 -7.56 18.28 6.60
CA HIS A 56 -8.15 17.27 7.47
C HIS A 56 -7.12 16.65 8.42
N ALA A 57 -5.94 16.26 7.91
CA ALA A 57 -4.86 15.69 8.71
C ALA A 57 -4.34 16.68 9.78
N GLU A 58 -4.21 17.97 9.43
CA GLU A 58 -3.90 19.03 10.39
C GLU A 58 -5.01 19.22 11.44
N ARG A 59 -6.27 19.41 11.01
CA ARG A 59 -7.38 19.76 11.91
C ARG A 59 -7.87 18.62 12.80
N GLN A 60 -7.71 17.37 12.38
CA GLN A 60 -8.14 16.19 13.15
C GLN A 60 -6.97 15.38 13.72
N SER A 61 -5.74 15.86 13.55
CA SER A 61 -4.51 15.13 13.91
C SER A 61 -4.46 13.72 13.32
N ALA A 62 -4.95 13.55 12.09
CA ALA A 62 -5.09 12.23 11.48
C ALA A 62 -3.74 11.61 11.09
N PHE A 63 -3.68 10.29 11.23
CA PHE A 63 -2.57 9.44 10.85
C PHE A 63 -2.95 8.56 9.65
N PHE A 64 -1.95 8.14 8.88
CA PHE A 64 -2.09 7.33 7.69
C PHE A 64 -1.55 5.94 7.98
N PHE A 65 -2.43 4.94 8.05
CA PHE A 65 -2.05 3.63 8.53
C PHE A 65 -1.95 2.61 7.40
N VAL A 66 -0.76 2.04 7.20
CA VAL A 66 -0.57 0.89 6.30
C VAL A 66 -1.07 -0.35 7.03
N GLU A 67 -2.21 -0.89 6.59
CA GLU A 67 -2.87 -2.04 7.21
C GLU A 67 -3.20 -3.12 6.19
N ARG A 68 -3.32 -4.38 6.64
CA ARG A 68 -3.89 -5.44 5.80
C ARG A 68 -5.41 -5.39 5.84
N SER A 69 -6.02 -5.39 4.67
CA SER A 69 -7.46 -5.45 4.49
C SER A 69 -8.00 -6.74 5.14
N PRO A 70 -8.89 -6.65 6.15
CA PRO A 70 -9.25 -7.76 7.01
C PRO A 70 -10.13 -8.78 6.29
N GLN A 71 -10.14 -10.02 6.81
CA GLN A 71 -11.00 -11.08 6.31
C GLN A 71 -12.48 -10.72 6.46
N SER A 72 -13.22 -10.84 5.35
CA SER A 72 -14.53 -10.23 5.19
C SER A 72 -15.39 -11.02 4.21
N GLY A 73 -16.45 -11.67 4.73
CA GLY A 73 -17.53 -12.28 3.93
C GLY A 73 -18.43 -11.28 3.18
N ARG A 74 -17.88 -10.14 2.76
CA ARG A 74 -18.52 -9.06 2.00
C ARG A 74 -17.56 -8.55 0.92
N ARG A 75 -18.11 -7.94 -0.13
CA ARG A 75 -17.35 -7.19 -1.13
C ARG A 75 -16.44 -6.17 -0.41
N GLY A 76 -15.18 -6.09 -0.84
CA GLY A 76 -14.11 -5.35 -0.17
C GLY A 76 -14.34 -3.83 -0.04
N ALA A 77 -13.39 -3.14 0.60
CA ALA A 77 -13.50 -1.70 0.84
C ALA A 77 -13.42 -0.92 -0.49
N GLY A 78 -14.19 0.15 -0.61
CA GLY A 78 -13.99 1.12 -1.69
C GLY A 78 -12.76 1.97 -1.43
N CYS A 79 -11.94 2.18 -2.47
CA CYS A 79 -11.01 3.30 -2.46
C CYS A 79 -11.79 4.62 -2.31
N GLN A 80 -11.20 5.63 -1.67
CA GLN A 80 -11.77 6.98 -1.52
C GLN A 80 -11.05 8.02 -2.39
N PHE A 81 -10.23 7.59 -3.35
CA PHE A 81 -9.59 8.45 -4.36
C PHE A 81 -10.53 8.66 -5.55
N ILE A 82 -10.70 9.91 -6.00
CA ILE A 82 -11.81 10.30 -6.89
C ILE A 82 -11.97 9.48 -8.17
N SER A 83 -10.89 9.11 -8.88
CA SER A 83 -10.94 8.32 -10.12
C SER A 83 -10.75 6.80 -9.92
N CYS A 84 -10.82 6.28 -8.69
CA CYS A 84 -10.65 4.85 -8.39
C CYS A 84 -11.97 4.14 -8.03
N GLU A 85 -12.62 3.53 -9.02
CA GLU A 85 -13.85 2.73 -8.81
C GLU A 85 -13.61 1.37 -8.12
N GLU A 86 -12.36 0.90 -8.10
CA GLU A 86 -11.99 -0.45 -7.67
C GLU A 86 -12.26 -0.73 -6.18
N LYS A 87 -12.13 -2.01 -5.82
CA LYS A 87 -12.32 -2.49 -4.45
C LYS A 87 -11.03 -3.10 -3.94
N ILE A 88 -10.59 -2.61 -2.80
CA ILE A 88 -9.50 -3.17 -2.01
C ILE A 88 -9.98 -4.54 -1.51
N GLN A 89 -9.37 -5.61 -1.96
CA GLN A 89 -9.77 -6.99 -1.67
C GLN A 89 -9.35 -7.41 -0.26
N GLU A 90 -9.66 -8.65 0.10
CA GLU A 90 -9.17 -9.27 1.34
C GLU A 90 -7.66 -9.54 1.28
N GLY A 91 -6.94 -9.25 2.37
CA GLY A 91 -5.50 -9.49 2.50
C GLY A 91 -4.59 -8.47 1.80
N ASP A 92 -5.12 -7.60 0.92
CA ASP A 92 -4.45 -6.45 0.31
C ASP A 92 -3.82 -5.53 1.37
N TYR A 93 -2.66 -4.94 1.10
CA TYR A 93 -2.20 -3.76 1.86
C TYR A 93 -2.96 -2.52 1.40
N ARG A 94 -3.32 -1.64 2.34
CA ARG A 94 -4.05 -0.40 2.08
C ARG A 94 -3.65 0.71 3.04
N ILE A 95 -3.89 1.96 2.66
CA ILE A 95 -3.88 3.08 3.60
C ILE A 95 -5.27 3.22 4.23
N ALA A 96 -5.29 3.42 5.54
CA ALA A 96 -6.45 3.87 6.30
C ALA A 96 -6.14 5.22 6.97
N VAL A 97 -6.80 6.29 6.54
CA VAL A 97 -6.70 7.62 7.17
C VAL A 97 -7.57 7.61 8.42
N CYS A 98 -6.99 7.83 9.60
CA CYS A 98 -7.69 7.69 10.87
C CYS A 98 -7.40 8.87 11.84
N PRO A 99 -8.43 9.56 12.37
CA PRO A 99 -9.83 9.52 11.92
C PRO A 99 -9.96 10.00 10.47
N GLY A 100 -10.89 9.43 9.71
CA GLY A 100 -11.28 9.93 8.39
C GLY A 100 -12.38 11.00 8.47
N THR A 101 -12.74 11.53 7.31
CA THR A 101 -13.68 12.63 7.07
C THR A 101 -15.02 12.41 7.77
N ASN A 102 -15.51 11.16 7.77
CA ASN A 102 -16.79 10.77 8.38
C ASN A 102 -16.63 10.13 9.78
N LYS A 103 -15.53 10.42 10.50
CA LYS A 103 -15.11 9.86 11.81
C LYS A 103 -14.85 8.34 11.83
N LYS A 104 -15.19 7.62 10.77
CA LYS A 104 -14.64 6.30 10.45
C LYS A 104 -13.32 6.51 9.69
N ALA A 105 -12.50 5.47 9.56
CA ALA A 105 -11.34 5.56 8.70
C ALA A 105 -11.75 5.55 7.21
N ASP A 106 -11.09 6.40 6.41
CA ASP A 106 -11.24 6.44 4.97
C ASP A 106 -10.13 5.56 4.34
N PHE A 107 -10.48 4.75 3.33
CA PHE A 107 -9.61 3.68 2.82
C PHE A 107 -9.13 3.94 1.38
N TYR A 108 -7.86 3.65 1.11
CA TYR A 108 -7.23 3.87 -0.18
C TYR A 108 -6.30 2.70 -0.56
N HIS A 109 -6.24 2.33 -1.84
CA HIS A 109 -5.06 1.59 -2.34
C HIS A 109 -3.82 2.46 -2.11
N ILE A 110 -2.67 1.86 -1.79
CA ILE A 110 -1.45 2.62 -1.47
C ILE A 110 -1.08 3.55 -2.63
N ARG A 111 -1.08 3.03 -3.87
CA ARG A 111 -0.82 3.79 -5.09
C ARG A 111 -1.82 4.92 -5.39
N CYS A 112 -3.05 4.82 -4.91
CA CYS A 112 -4.01 5.92 -5.00
C CYS A 112 -3.73 6.98 -3.93
N PHE A 113 -3.28 6.58 -2.74
CA PHE A 113 -2.93 7.51 -1.67
C PHE A 113 -1.63 8.27 -1.97
N GLU A 114 -0.65 7.62 -2.60
CA GLU A 114 0.59 8.24 -3.11
C GLU A 114 0.35 9.35 -4.16
N ARG A 115 -0.81 9.37 -4.84
CA ARG A 115 -1.22 10.51 -5.69
C ARG A 115 -1.68 11.74 -4.87
N LEU A 116 -2.13 11.53 -3.62
CA LEU A 116 -2.67 12.55 -2.70
C LEU A 116 -1.69 12.99 -1.60
N ALA A 117 -0.76 12.13 -1.21
CA ALA A 117 0.14 12.34 -0.08
C ALA A 117 1.57 12.52 -0.57
N ASP A 118 2.07 13.75 -0.59
CA ASP A 118 3.49 14.02 -0.80
C ASP A 118 4.27 13.56 0.43
N PHE A 119 4.98 12.44 0.30
CA PHE A 119 5.79 11.86 1.37
C PHE A 119 7.24 12.37 1.39
N SER A 120 7.63 13.27 0.48
CA SER A 120 8.89 14.03 0.63
C SER A 120 8.75 15.10 1.72
N GLU A 121 7.52 15.52 2.04
CA GLU A 121 7.24 16.48 3.10
C GLU A 121 7.18 15.84 4.50
N PRO A 122 7.99 16.32 5.47
CA PRO A 122 8.14 15.67 6.77
C PRO A 122 6.86 15.72 7.61
N GLU A 123 6.03 16.75 7.44
CA GLU A 123 4.71 16.87 8.08
C GLU A 123 3.70 15.81 7.64
N CYS A 124 3.90 15.24 6.44
CA CYS A 124 3.11 14.15 5.87
C CYS A 124 3.71 12.79 6.24
N LEU A 125 5.02 12.61 6.00
CA LEU A 125 5.73 11.35 6.24
C LEU A 125 5.60 10.87 7.69
N LYS A 126 5.74 11.76 8.68
CA LYS A 126 5.64 11.41 10.11
C LYS A 126 4.25 10.91 10.56
N ARG A 127 3.23 11.03 9.69
CA ARG A 127 1.87 10.51 9.92
C ARG A 127 1.69 9.10 9.39
N LEU A 128 2.57 8.63 8.52
CA LEU A 128 2.55 7.27 8.00
C LEU A 128 3.03 6.29 9.07
N GLN A 129 2.27 5.24 9.33
CA GLN A 129 2.59 4.19 10.31
C GLN A 129 2.14 2.81 9.81
N PRO A 130 2.97 1.75 9.88
CA PRO A 130 2.49 0.39 9.71
C PRO A 130 1.62 -0.01 10.90
N VAL A 131 0.57 -0.81 10.68
CA VAL A 131 -0.26 -1.40 11.74
C VAL A 131 0.36 -2.72 12.19
N THR A 132 0.94 -2.72 13.40
CA THR A 132 1.72 -3.84 13.95
C THR A 132 1.23 -4.17 15.37
N ARG A 133 1.81 -5.23 15.97
CA ARG A 133 1.68 -5.54 17.42
C ARG A 133 1.89 -4.34 18.36
N ALA A 134 2.69 -3.35 17.95
CA ALA A 134 3.09 -2.21 18.76
C ALA A 134 2.35 -0.90 18.40
N THR A 135 1.57 -0.86 17.31
CA THR A 135 0.93 0.38 16.82
C THR A 135 -0.59 0.28 16.64
N PHE A 136 -1.19 -0.91 16.64
CA PHE A 136 -2.63 -1.11 16.36
C PHE A 136 -3.58 -0.29 17.25
N PHE A 137 -3.16 0.06 18.47
CA PHE A 137 -3.97 0.90 19.37
C PHE A 137 -4.03 2.37 18.91
N MET A 138 -3.00 2.88 18.21
CA MET A 138 -3.02 4.23 17.61
C MET A 138 -4.01 4.30 16.45
N ARG A 139 -4.24 3.16 15.79
CA ARG A 139 -5.24 2.97 14.73
C ARG A 139 -6.69 2.84 15.25
N GLU A 140 -6.89 3.02 16.56
CA GLU A 140 -8.14 2.81 17.32
C GLU A 140 -8.70 1.37 17.26
N LEU A 141 -7.88 0.38 16.90
CA LEU A 141 -8.31 -1.02 16.84
C LEU A 141 -8.38 -1.64 18.24
N LYS A 142 -9.45 -2.40 18.47
CA LYS A 142 -9.61 -3.21 19.68
C LYS A 142 -8.71 -4.44 19.58
N ALA A 143 -8.15 -4.88 20.70
CA ALA A 143 -7.37 -6.12 20.79
C ALA A 143 -8.10 -7.34 20.16
N THR A 144 -9.43 -7.43 20.35
CA THR A 144 -10.28 -8.48 19.76
C THR A 144 -10.42 -8.41 18.24
N SER A 145 -10.12 -7.28 17.62
CA SER A 145 -10.20 -7.05 16.16
C SER A 145 -8.89 -7.35 15.44
N VAL A 146 -7.80 -7.60 16.18
CA VAL A 146 -6.48 -7.98 15.66
C VAL A 146 -6.00 -9.33 16.22
N ALA A 147 -6.88 -10.06 16.94
CA ALA A 147 -6.57 -11.30 17.65
C ALA A 147 -6.38 -12.52 16.73
N ASP A 148 -6.79 -12.40 15.48
CA ASP A 148 -6.66 -13.36 14.37
C ASP A 148 -5.65 -12.88 13.30
N GLY A 149 -4.95 -11.76 13.55
CA GLY A 149 -4.00 -11.15 12.62
C GLY A 149 -4.62 -10.16 11.64
N ASN A 150 -5.95 -9.94 11.66
CA ASN A 150 -6.59 -8.90 10.84
C ASN A 150 -6.00 -7.51 11.12
N TYR A 151 -6.01 -6.65 10.09
CA TYR A 151 -5.39 -5.30 10.07
C TYR A 151 -3.86 -5.26 10.19
N LEU A 152 -3.25 -6.18 10.94
CA LEU A 152 -1.81 -6.23 11.14
C LEU A 152 -1.08 -6.52 9.81
N VAL A 153 0.00 -5.78 9.54
CA VAL A 153 0.96 -6.18 8.52
C VAL A 153 1.78 -7.38 8.99
N ASP A 154 2.21 -8.20 8.05
CA ASP A 154 3.22 -9.24 8.26
C ASP A 154 4.62 -8.65 8.45
N GLY A 155 5.53 -9.48 8.94
CA GLY A 155 6.88 -9.07 9.34
C GLY A 155 7.76 -8.49 8.24
N GLY A 156 7.63 -8.98 7.00
CA GLY A 156 8.35 -8.45 5.85
C GLY A 156 7.83 -7.07 5.45
N ALA A 157 6.51 -6.92 5.33
CA ALA A 157 5.88 -5.62 5.09
C ALA A 157 6.21 -4.61 6.20
N GLU A 158 6.16 -5.01 7.48
CA GLU A 158 6.56 -4.17 8.62
C GLU A 158 7.98 -3.61 8.46
N LYS A 159 8.95 -4.49 8.17
CA LYS A 159 10.35 -4.09 7.98
C LYS A 159 10.55 -3.17 6.78
N LEU A 160 9.89 -3.47 5.66
CA LEU A 160 9.97 -2.68 4.44
C LEU A 160 9.37 -1.28 4.62
N ILE A 161 8.20 -1.17 5.26
CA ILE A 161 7.56 0.12 5.56
C ILE A 161 8.43 0.94 6.51
N LEU A 162 8.96 0.34 7.58
CA LEU A 162 9.82 1.05 8.55
C LEU A 162 11.15 1.50 7.92
N HIS A 163 11.75 0.68 7.05
CA HIS A 163 12.93 1.07 6.30
C HIS A 163 12.63 2.25 5.36
N TRP A 164 11.58 2.15 4.54
CA TRP A 164 11.19 3.19 3.60
C TRP A 164 10.87 4.52 4.31
N ILE A 165 10.15 4.50 5.44
CA ILE A 165 9.90 5.71 6.25
C ILE A 165 11.21 6.31 6.77
N SER A 166 12.12 5.47 7.28
CA SER A 166 13.42 5.93 7.80
C SER A 166 14.32 6.50 6.71
N SER A 167 14.30 5.94 5.51
CA SER A 167 15.13 6.37 4.38
C SER A 167 14.58 7.64 3.71
N MET A 168 13.27 7.74 3.52
CA MET A 168 12.62 8.98 3.09
C MET A 168 12.90 10.12 4.09
N GLY A 169 12.77 9.85 5.40
CA GLY A 169 13.07 10.81 6.44
C GLY A 169 14.53 11.27 6.44
N ARG A 170 15.47 10.36 6.15
CA ARG A 170 16.90 10.66 5.98
C ARG A 170 17.14 11.67 4.85
N LEU A 171 16.54 11.43 3.68
CA LEU A 171 16.64 12.28 2.50
C LEU A 171 15.94 13.64 2.70
N THR A 172 14.77 13.67 3.33
CA THR A 172 14.08 14.92 3.68
C THR A 172 14.90 15.75 4.67
N ASN A 173 15.52 15.14 5.68
CA ASN A 173 16.43 15.84 6.59
C ASN A 173 17.66 16.40 5.84
N GLU A 174 18.25 15.63 4.92
CA GLU A 174 19.40 16.08 4.12
C GLU A 174 19.03 17.24 3.17
N ARG A 175 17.88 17.15 2.49
CA ARG A 175 17.26 18.21 1.68
C ARG A 175 17.10 19.52 2.47
N ASP A 176 16.64 19.40 3.72
CA ASP A 176 16.29 20.53 4.59
C ASP A 176 17.46 21.02 5.45
N GLY A 177 18.65 20.40 5.32
CA GLY A 177 19.87 20.77 6.04
C GLY A 177 19.87 20.41 7.54
N LEU A 178 19.12 19.38 7.91
CA LEU A 178 18.94 18.90 9.29
C LEU A 178 19.86 17.70 9.58
N ASP A 179 20.47 17.70 10.78
CA ASP A 179 21.21 16.53 11.28
C ASP A 179 20.26 15.35 11.51
N ASN A 180 20.61 14.19 10.96
CA ASN A 180 19.91 12.93 11.25
C ASN A 180 20.31 12.43 12.65
N GLU A 181 19.36 12.25 13.56
CA GLU A 181 19.66 11.75 14.92
C GLU A 181 20.29 10.34 14.86
N PRO A 182 21.43 10.10 15.54
CA PRO A 182 22.07 8.79 15.53
C PRO A 182 21.28 7.80 16.39
N GLY A 183 20.46 6.97 15.75
CA GLY A 183 19.75 5.87 16.40
C GLY A 183 20.68 4.88 17.10
N ASP A 184 20.15 4.15 18.09
CA ASP A 184 20.91 3.14 18.86
C ASP A 184 21.57 2.12 17.90
N LEU A 185 22.89 2.08 17.90
CA LEU A 185 23.70 1.23 17.03
C LEU A 185 23.46 -0.27 17.26
N ASP A 186 23.03 -0.68 18.46
CA ASP A 186 22.64 -2.07 18.71
C ASP A 186 21.28 -2.36 18.08
N LEU A 187 20.33 -1.42 18.17
CA LEU A 187 19.00 -1.56 17.58
C LEU A 187 19.08 -1.52 16.05
N VAL A 188 19.85 -0.60 15.47
CA VAL A 188 20.10 -0.52 14.01
C VAL A 188 20.72 -1.82 13.51
N GLN A 189 21.73 -2.37 14.19
CA GLN A 189 22.32 -3.65 13.81
C GLN A 189 21.34 -4.82 13.97
N LEU A 190 20.53 -4.86 15.03
CA LEU A 190 19.48 -5.87 15.21
C LEU A 190 18.37 -5.76 14.15
N VAL A 191 18.00 -4.54 13.74
CA VAL A 191 16.94 -4.30 12.74
C VAL A 191 17.38 -4.71 11.34
N TYR A 192 18.65 -4.45 10.97
CA TYR A 192 19.16 -4.61 9.61
C TYR A 192 20.11 -5.81 9.38
N LYS A 193 20.74 -6.38 10.42
CA LYS A 193 21.73 -7.48 10.27
C LYS A 193 21.33 -8.80 10.91
N ALA A 194 20.24 -8.87 11.68
CA ALA A 194 19.77 -10.13 12.24
C ALA A 194 19.52 -11.17 11.14
N GLY A 195 20.00 -12.40 11.36
CA GLY A 195 19.96 -13.50 10.41
C GLY A 195 21.25 -13.71 9.58
N SER A 196 22.15 -12.73 9.52
CA SER A 196 23.48 -12.90 8.90
C SER A 196 24.36 -13.85 9.74
N ALA A 197 25.11 -14.72 9.06
CA ALA A 197 26.19 -15.53 9.61
C ALA A 197 27.30 -14.70 10.29
N SER A 198 27.43 -13.42 9.90
CA SER A 198 28.38 -12.47 10.50
C SER A 198 27.83 -11.75 11.74
N PHE A 199 26.52 -11.80 11.99
CA PHE A 199 25.88 -10.98 13.01
C PHE A 199 26.06 -11.55 14.43
N THR A 200 26.69 -10.75 15.30
CA THR A 200 26.78 -11.03 16.74
C THR A 200 25.62 -10.40 17.47
N ALA A 201 24.70 -11.22 17.97
CA ALA A 201 23.51 -10.75 18.67
C ALA A 201 23.84 -10.04 20.00
N LYS A 202 23.61 -8.73 20.05
CA LYS A 202 23.64 -7.88 21.25
C LYS A 202 22.24 -7.30 21.46
N ARG A 203 21.79 -7.22 22.72
CA ARG A 203 20.47 -6.69 23.08
C ARG A 203 20.54 -5.16 23.32
N PRO A 204 19.77 -4.35 22.58
CA PRO A 204 19.59 -2.91 22.85
C PRO A 204 19.10 -2.63 24.27
N GLU A 205 19.30 -1.41 24.77
CA GLU A 205 18.73 -1.01 26.06
C GLU A 205 17.21 -0.74 25.93
N GLY A 206 16.44 -0.98 27.00
CA GLY A 206 15.00 -0.66 27.08
C GLY A 206 14.03 -1.55 26.28
N ILE A 207 14.49 -2.33 25.29
CA ILE A 207 13.64 -3.20 24.45
C ILE A 207 13.00 -4.35 25.26
N GLU A 208 11.75 -4.74 24.95
CA GLU A 208 11.06 -5.90 25.56
C GLU A 208 11.75 -7.22 25.15
N ASP A 209 11.77 -8.22 26.05
CA ASP A 209 12.28 -9.57 25.79
C ASP A 209 11.66 -10.22 24.54
N MET A 210 10.34 -10.13 24.41
CA MET A 210 9.61 -10.67 23.26
C MET A 210 9.94 -9.91 21.96
N GLU A 211 10.15 -8.60 22.04
CA GLU A 211 10.46 -7.79 20.87
C GLU A 211 11.88 -8.03 20.37
N TYR A 212 12.85 -8.12 21.30
CA TYR A 212 14.21 -8.55 21.00
C TYR A 212 14.23 -9.94 20.33
N LEU A 213 13.45 -10.90 20.85
CA LEU A 213 13.35 -12.25 20.27
C LEU A 213 12.65 -12.28 18.90
N ASN A 214 11.68 -11.39 18.65
CA ASN A 214 11.07 -11.20 17.34
C ASN A 214 12.11 -10.70 16.34
N LEU A 215 12.74 -9.54 16.61
CA LEU A 215 13.73 -8.91 15.72
C LEU A 215 14.95 -9.82 15.45
N LEU A 216 15.39 -10.59 16.45
CA LEU A 216 16.50 -11.54 16.33
C LEU A 216 16.17 -12.78 15.48
N ARG A 217 14.89 -13.13 15.30
CA ARG A 217 14.46 -14.41 14.70
C ARG A 217 13.36 -14.26 13.66
N SER A 218 12.11 -14.12 14.08
CA SER A 218 10.94 -14.08 13.20
C SER A 218 10.97 -12.88 12.23
N LEU A 219 11.61 -11.79 12.66
CA LEU A 219 11.78 -10.53 11.95
C LEU A 219 13.25 -10.24 11.63
N ALA A 220 14.09 -11.28 11.53
CA ALA A 220 15.41 -11.15 10.92
C ALA A 220 15.25 -10.77 9.44
N PRO A 221 15.84 -9.66 8.94
CA PRO A 221 15.78 -9.29 7.53
C PRO A 221 16.63 -10.21 6.63
N ILE A 222 17.68 -10.81 7.18
CA ILE A 222 18.62 -11.66 6.44
C ILE A 222 18.29 -13.14 6.65
N GLU A 223 18.51 -13.95 5.63
CA GLU A 223 18.50 -15.41 5.70
C GLU A 223 19.86 -15.96 5.25
N SER A 224 20.35 -16.94 6.01
CA SER A 224 21.66 -17.57 5.82
C SER A 224 21.54 -19.08 6.02
N ASP A 225 22.40 -19.84 5.34
CA ASP A 225 22.54 -21.28 5.55
C ASP A 225 23.43 -21.64 6.77
N GLY A 226 24.10 -20.66 7.39
CA GLY A 226 24.83 -20.83 8.64
C GLY A 226 26.23 -20.20 8.68
N PRO A 227 27.04 -20.48 9.71
CA PRO A 227 28.34 -19.84 9.91
C PRO A 227 29.29 -20.01 8.72
N GLY A 228 29.70 -18.89 8.12
CA GLY A 228 30.57 -18.87 6.94
C GLY A 228 29.83 -18.85 5.59
N ASP A 229 28.50 -18.70 5.57
CA ASP A 229 27.76 -18.31 4.38
C ASP A 229 28.29 -16.97 3.81
N THR A 230 28.33 -16.87 2.48
CA THR A 230 28.76 -15.68 1.74
C THR A 230 27.76 -15.29 0.64
N ASP A 231 26.62 -15.98 0.58
CA ASP A 231 25.55 -15.84 -0.41
C ASP A 231 24.23 -15.57 0.34
N GLU A 232 24.29 -14.61 1.28
CA GLU A 232 23.18 -14.28 2.18
C GLU A 232 22.05 -13.58 1.43
N TRP A 233 20.81 -13.89 1.78
CA TRP A 233 19.63 -13.23 1.20
C TRP A 233 19.16 -12.11 2.12
N ASN A 234 18.94 -10.90 1.61
CA ASN A 234 18.54 -9.74 2.41
C ASN A 234 17.23 -9.11 1.89
N LEU A 235 16.21 -9.08 2.76
CA LEU A 235 14.89 -8.46 2.51
C LEU A 235 15.00 -7.03 1.96
N ILE A 236 15.93 -6.21 2.47
CA ILE A 236 16.00 -4.80 2.10
C ILE A 236 16.65 -4.63 0.72
N GLU A 237 17.76 -5.34 0.44
CA GLU A 237 18.43 -5.30 -0.87
C GLU A 237 17.54 -5.85 -1.99
N GLU A 238 16.65 -6.79 -1.67
CA GLU A 238 15.74 -7.42 -2.62
C GLU A 238 14.48 -6.61 -2.93
N TYR A 239 13.90 -5.92 -1.94
CA TYR A 239 12.61 -5.23 -2.12
C TYR A 239 12.68 -3.71 -2.07
N SER A 240 13.78 -3.11 -1.61
CA SER A 240 13.93 -1.66 -1.69
C SER A 240 13.89 -1.21 -3.16
N PRO A 241 12.95 -0.35 -3.55
CA PRO A 241 12.84 0.11 -4.95
C PRO A 241 13.93 1.12 -5.32
N LEU A 242 14.62 1.68 -4.32
CA LEU A 242 15.55 2.80 -4.40
C LEU A 242 16.79 2.51 -3.55
N GLY A 243 17.92 3.15 -3.87
CA GLY A 243 19.09 3.14 -2.99
C GLY A 243 18.90 4.03 -1.76
N PHE A 244 18.08 5.08 -1.91
CA PHE A 244 17.92 6.20 -0.99
C PHE A 244 19.20 7.02 -0.77
N ASP A 245 20.14 6.96 -1.73
CA ASP A 245 21.45 7.61 -1.67
C ASP A 245 21.53 8.86 -2.57
N ASP A 246 20.41 9.28 -3.18
CA ASP A 246 20.27 10.51 -3.97
C ASP A 246 18.99 11.25 -3.56
N LEU A 247 19.01 12.59 -3.54
CA LEU A 247 17.81 13.41 -3.30
C LEU A 247 16.78 13.28 -4.43
N ASP A 248 17.18 12.83 -5.62
CA ASP A 248 16.25 12.52 -6.71
C ASP A 248 15.33 11.31 -6.40
N ASP A 249 15.68 10.45 -5.44
CA ASP A 249 14.81 9.37 -4.96
C ASP A 249 13.52 9.92 -4.29
N LEU A 250 13.54 11.13 -3.72
CA LEU A 250 12.35 11.79 -3.16
C LEU A 250 11.25 12.06 -4.21
N LYS A 251 11.58 12.01 -5.51
CA LYS A 251 10.63 12.23 -6.62
C LYS A 251 9.84 10.97 -6.98
N GLN A 252 10.19 9.81 -6.42
CA GLN A 252 9.63 8.50 -6.78
C GLN A 252 8.38 8.20 -5.95
N THR A 253 7.27 8.83 -6.34
CA THR A 253 6.04 8.91 -5.53
C THR A 253 5.31 7.58 -5.34
N ASP A 254 5.41 6.60 -6.26
CA ASP A 254 4.78 5.28 -6.13
C ASP A 254 5.73 4.16 -5.65
N SER A 255 6.79 4.54 -4.93
CA SER A 255 7.79 3.61 -4.41
C SER A 255 7.29 2.71 -3.26
N LEU A 256 6.39 3.19 -2.38
CA LEU A 256 5.85 2.38 -1.28
C LEU A 256 4.87 1.32 -1.79
N SER A 257 4.00 1.66 -2.75
CA SER A 257 3.14 0.64 -3.38
C SER A 257 3.95 -0.35 -4.20
N SER A 258 4.89 0.11 -5.03
CA SER A 258 5.74 -0.78 -5.86
C SER A 258 6.50 -1.82 -5.03
N MET A 259 7.09 -1.39 -3.91
CA MET A 259 7.78 -2.26 -2.95
C MET A 259 6.83 -3.32 -2.34
N LEU A 260 5.66 -2.90 -1.86
CA LEU A 260 4.70 -3.77 -1.19
C LEU A 260 3.95 -4.69 -2.16
N GLU A 261 3.75 -4.28 -3.42
CA GLU A 261 3.22 -5.14 -4.48
C GLU A 261 4.21 -6.24 -4.85
N LYS A 262 5.51 -5.94 -5.00
CA LYS A 262 6.55 -6.98 -5.21
C LYS A 262 6.61 -7.94 -4.02
N TRP A 263 6.70 -7.41 -2.79
CA TRP A 263 6.74 -8.22 -1.55
C TRP A 263 5.52 -9.14 -1.43
N ARG A 264 4.31 -8.63 -1.73
CA ARG A 264 3.08 -9.43 -1.72
C ARG A 264 3.10 -10.55 -2.75
N PHE A 265 3.53 -10.24 -3.97
CA PHE A 265 3.56 -11.20 -5.08
C PHE A 265 4.50 -12.36 -4.79
N ASP A 266 5.71 -12.07 -4.30
CA ASP A 266 6.68 -13.10 -3.94
C ASP A 266 6.28 -13.86 -2.67
N SER A 267 5.63 -13.19 -1.70
CA SER A 267 4.99 -13.85 -0.55
C SER A 267 3.95 -14.88 -0.97
N PHE A 268 3.13 -14.56 -1.99
CA PHE A 268 2.18 -15.51 -2.57
C PHE A 268 2.91 -16.69 -3.24
N LEU A 269 3.89 -16.42 -4.11
CA LEU A 269 4.67 -17.48 -4.78
C LEU A 269 5.42 -18.39 -3.80
N ALA A 270 5.97 -17.83 -2.73
CA ALA A 270 6.62 -18.60 -1.68
C ALA A 270 5.62 -19.45 -0.89
N ALA A 271 4.43 -18.92 -0.59
CA ALA A 271 3.39 -19.63 0.17
C ALA A 271 2.72 -20.77 -0.62
N SER A 272 2.47 -20.60 -1.92
CA SER A 272 1.79 -21.60 -2.75
C SER A 272 2.50 -22.96 -2.81
N GLU A 273 1.70 -24.02 -2.94
CA GLU A 273 2.17 -25.32 -3.39
C GLU A 273 2.44 -25.30 -4.91
N GLU A 274 3.39 -26.11 -5.39
CA GLU A 274 3.79 -26.10 -6.80
C GLU A 274 2.66 -26.54 -7.74
N GLY A 275 1.72 -27.35 -7.25
CA GLY A 275 0.53 -27.79 -8.01
C GLY A 275 -0.49 -26.68 -8.28
N ASP A 276 -0.55 -25.64 -7.42
CA ASP A 276 -1.49 -24.52 -7.56
C ASP A 276 -0.99 -23.43 -8.51
N LEU A 277 0.31 -23.45 -8.84
CA LEU A 277 0.94 -22.45 -9.70
C LEU A 277 0.87 -22.84 -11.18
N SER A 278 0.52 -21.85 -12.01
CA SER A 278 0.77 -21.93 -13.46
C SER A 278 2.27 -22.10 -13.75
N GLU A 279 2.64 -22.61 -14.94
CA GLU A 279 4.06 -22.79 -15.31
C GLU A 279 4.89 -21.50 -15.16
N LYS A 280 4.33 -20.34 -15.53
CA LYS A 280 4.98 -19.03 -15.29
C LYS A 280 5.15 -18.73 -13.79
N GLY A 281 4.19 -19.12 -12.96
CA GLY A 281 4.28 -19.03 -11.50
C GLY A 281 5.38 -19.93 -10.94
N LYS A 282 5.52 -21.17 -11.43
CA LYS A 282 6.62 -22.08 -11.08
C LYS A 282 7.98 -21.52 -11.50
N GLU A 283 8.10 -21.00 -12.72
CA GLU A 283 9.32 -20.34 -13.20
C GLU A 283 9.72 -19.15 -12.33
N LEU A 284 8.77 -18.31 -11.91
CA LEU A 284 9.03 -17.15 -11.05
C LEU A 284 9.41 -17.59 -9.63
N ARG A 285 8.67 -18.54 -9.05
CA ARG A 285 9.00 -19.14 -7.74
C ARG A 285 10.41 -19.77 -7.75
N ASN A 286 10.77 -20.48 -8.81
CA ASN A 286 12.08 -21.11 -8.94
C ASN A 286 13.22 -20.09 -9.11
N LYS A 287 12.93 -18.86 -9.59
CA LYS A 287 13.90 -17.75 -9.65
C LYS A 287 14.16 -17.10 -8.29
N LEU A 288 13.23 -17.18 -7.33
CA LEU A 288 13.48 -16.76 -5.94
C LEU A 288 14.54 -17.66 -5.27
N GLY A 289 14.56 -18.95 -5.61
CA GLY A 289 15.45 -19.93 -4.98
C GLY A 289 15.05 -20.30 -3.55
N GLU A 290 15.67 -21.35 -3.01
CA GLU A 290 15.24 -21.90 -1.72
C GLU A 290 15.47 -20.95 -0.54
N LYS A 291 16.60 -20.22 -0.52
CA LYS A 291 16.97 -19.28 0.55
C LYS A 291 15.92 -18.17 0.69
N ALA A 292 15.58 -17.49 -0.42
CA ALA A 292 14.52 -16.50 -0.44
C ALA A 292 13.16 -17.11 -0.01
N ILE A 293 12.79 -18.28 -0.53
CA ILE A 293 11.51 -18.92 -0.17
C ILE A 293 11.42 -19.22 1.35
N ARG A 294 12.52 -19.61 2.01
CA ARG A 294 12.55 -19.77 3.48
C ARG A 294 12.40 -18.41 4.20
N ALA A 295 13.16 -17.41 3.76
CA ALA A 295 13.16 -16.07 4.32
C ALA A 295 11.78 -15.40 4.22
N ILE A 296 11.21 -15.42 3.02
CA ILE A 296 9.87 -14.90 2.71
C ILE A 296 8.83 -15.63 3.56
N ARG A 297 8.80 -16.98 3.58
CA ARG A 297 7.85 -17.75 4.41
C ARG A 297 7.91 -17.42 5.91
N ARG A 298 9.10 -17.11 6.44
CA ARG A 298 9.29 -16.63 7.82
C ARG A 298 8.69 -15.24 8.00
N LEU A 299 9.01 -14.32 7.10
CA LEU A 299 8.67 -12.90 7.17
C LEU A 299 7.21 -12.59 6.79
N SER A 300 6.54 -13.40 5.96
CA SER A 300 5.10 -13.31 5.70
C SER A 300 4.23 -13.71 6.92
N GLY A 301 4.85 -14.18 8.00
CA GLY A 301 4.18 -14.42 9.29
C GLY A 301 3.77 -13.11 9.97
N ILE A 302 2.58 -13.07 10.56
CA ILE A 302 2.05 -11.91 11.28
C ILE A 302 2.56 -11.93 12.73
N PRO A 303 3.32 -10.91 13.20
CA PRO A 303 3.74 -10.84 14.60
C PRO A 303 2.56 -10.42 15.49
N MET A 304 2.04 -11.36 16.28
CA MET A 304 0.85 -11.13 17.10
C MET A 304 1.14 -10.25 18.34
N PRO A 305 0.17 -9.44 18.81
CA PRO A 305 0.31 -8.70 20.06
C PRO A 305 0.46 -9.62 21.28
N ASN A 306 1.34 -9.25 22.21
CA ASN A 306 1.43 -9.89 23.52
C ASN A 306 0.22 -9.47 24.39
N PHE A 307 -0.94 -10.08 24.14
CA PHE A 307 -2.18 -9.74 24.85
C PHE A 307 -2.08 -9.94 26.36
N GLN A 308 -1.24 -10.87 26.85
CA GLN A 308 -1.02 -11.05 28.29
C GLN A 308 -0.35 -9.83 28.92
N ALA A 309 0.67 -9.26 28.25
CA ALA A 309 1.25 -7.99 28.67
C ALA A 309 0.25 -6.83 28.51
N ALA A 310 -0.46 -6.74 27.39
CA ALA A 310 -1.36 -5.62 27.09
C ALA A 310 -2.63 -5.55 27.99
N PHE A 311 -3.10 -6.67 28.55
CA PHE A 311 -4.26 -6.70 29.45
C PHE A 311 -3.90 -6.64 30.95
N LEU A 312 -2.63 -6.86 31.33
CA LEU A 312 -2.19 -6.90 32.73
C LEU A 312 -1.16 -5.81 33.08
N GLY A 313 -0.39 -5.32 32.09
CA GLY A 313 0.55 -4.22 32.21
C GLY A 313 -0.05 -2.91 31.69
N GLY A 314 -0.06 -1.86 32.53
CA GLY A 314 -0.57 -0.55 32.15
C GLY A 314 0.30 0.14 31.10
N ASN A 315 -0.18 0.17 29.85
CA ASN A 315 0.30 0.96 28.71
C ASN A 315 1.85 1.09 28.55
N PRO A 316 2.54 0.04 28.04
CA PRO A 316 4.01 -0.01 28.02
C PRO A 316 4.70 0.92 27.01
N PHE A 317 4.03 1.29 25.92
CA PHE A 317 4.72 1.69 24.69
C PHE A 317 4.85 3.20 24.53
N ARG A 318 5.94 3.75 25.07
CA ARG A 318 6.53 5.03 24.67
C ARG A 318 7.91 4.83 24.05
N PHE A 319 7.91 4.38 22.79
CA PHE A 319 9.06 4.59 21.91
C PHE A 319 8.71 5.74 20.97
N ARG A 320 9.63 6.71 20.86
CA ARG A 320 9.75 7.51 19.66
C ARG A 320 10.69 6.73 18.74
N TYR A 321 10.22 6.47 17.52
CA TYR A 321 11.08 6.45 16.36
C TYR A 321 11.31 7.91 15.92
#